data_AF-A0A935I7Q3-F1
#
_entry.id   AF-A0A935I7Q3-F1
#
_cell.length_a   1.000
_cell.length_b   1.000
_cell.length_c   1.000
_cell.angle_alpha   90.00
_cell.angle_beta   90.00
_cell.angle_gamma   90.00
#
_symmetry.space_group_name_H-M   'P 1'
#
loop_
_entity.id
_entity.type
_entity.pdbx_description
1 polymer ?
#
loop_
_entity_poly.entity_id
_entity_poly.type
_entity_poly.pdbx_seq_one_letter_code
_entity_poly.pdbx_strand_id
1 'polypeptide(L)'
;MKEKFGIVGLILPFFWLISCQNSPNDGSKTQNGKTLFKQYCVTCHGINGDLKTNGAIDLKHSVLTLDERILVITKGRNIMTSFENKLTTQQIRSVAEYSIQLKDTSHLDAK
;
A
#
# COMPACT_ATOMS: atom_id res chain seq x y z
N MET A 1 -53.67 -27.73 -24.91
CA MET A 1 -53.06 -27.03 -26.08
C MET A 1 -51.69 -26.61 -25.57
N LYS A 2 -50.63 -27.41 -25.82
CA LYS A 2 -49.68 -27.24 -26.94
C LYS A 2 -49.14 -25.80 -26.87
N GLU A 3 -47.88 -25.59 -26.49
CA GLU A 3 -46.77 -25.67 -27.43
C GLU A 3 -45.51 -26.32 -26.86
N LYS A 4 -44.86 -27.09 -27.74
CA LYS A 4 -43.72 -27.98 -27.49
C LYS A 4 -42.44 -27.25 -27.89
N PHE A 5 -41.49 -27.08 -26.97
CA PHE A 5 -40.11 -26.71 -27.34
C PHE A 5 -39.26 -27.98 -27.38
N GLY A 6 -39.03 -28.46 -28.60
CA GLY A 6 -38.17 -29.59 -28.93
C GLY A 6 -36.69 -29.23 -28.83
N ILE A 7 -36.01 -29.99 -27.98
CA ILE A 7 -34.67 -30.55 -28.16
C ILE A 7 -34.29 -30.76 -29.64
N VAL A 8 -33.14 -30.25 -30.08
CA VAL A 8 -32.09 -30.92 -30.90
C VAL A 8 -30.99 -29.90 -31.27
N GLY A 9 -29.74 -30.28 -31.01
CA GLY A 9 -28.52 -29.51 -31.30
C GLY A 9 -27.62 -29.46 -30.06
N LEU A 10 -27.14 -30.58 -29.54
CA LEU A 10 -25.87 -31.21 -29.94
C LEU A 10 -24.87 -30.20 -30.55
N ILE A 11 -23.72 -30.07 -29.89
CA ILE A 11 -22.52 -29.27 -30.20
C ILE A 11 -22.43 -27.95 -29.42
N LEU A 12 -21.94 -28.07 -28.18
CA LEU A 12 -20.81 -27.30 -27.66
C LEU A 12 -20.27 -28.06 -26.43
N PRO A 13 -19.42 -29.08 -26.59
CA PRO A 13 -18.62 -29.55 -25.47
C PRO A 13 -17.50 -28.52 -25.26
N PHE A 14 -17.85 -27.38 -24.67
CA PHE A 14 -16.89 -26.52 -23.99
C PHE A 14 -17.39 -26.19 -22.58
N PHE A 15 -18.03 -27.20 -22.00
CA PHE A 15 -18.00 -27.38 -20.57
C PHE A 15 -16.64 -28.00 -20.25
N TRP A 16 -15.91 -27.32 -19.38
CA TRP A 16 -14.60 -27.66 -18.83
C TRP A 16 -13.36 -27.08 -19.53
N LEU A 17 -12.56 -26.42 -18.70
CA LEU A 17 -11.21 -25.90 -18.93
C LEU A 17 -11.10 -24.51 -19.57
N ILE A 18 -11.50 -23.47 -18.83
CA ILE A 18 -10.62 -22.32 -18.53
C ILE A 18 -11.08 -21.77 -17.17
N SER A 19 -10.67 -22.47 -16.11
CA SER A 19 -10.56 -21.88 -14.78
C SER A 19 -9.11 -21.49 -14.57
N CYS A 20 -8.75 -20.28 -14.99
CA CYS A 20 -7.62 -19.56 -14.40
C CYS A 20 -8.20 -18.38 -13.63
N GLN A 21 -8.92 -18.68 -12.54
CA GLN A 21 -9.21 -17.68 -11.53
C GLN A 21 -7.97 -17.53 -10.64
N ASN A 22 -6.93 -16.86 -11.15
CA ASN A 22 -5.89 -16.31 -10.30
C ASN A 22 -6.45 -15.06 -9.62
N SER A 23 -7.23 -15.27 -8.57
CA SER A 23 -7.58 -14.22 -7.63
C SER A 23 -6.81 -14.52 -6.33
N PRO A 24 -5.64 -13.91 -6.10
CA PRO A 24 -5.08 -13.88 -4.76
C PRO A 24 -5.97 -12.92 -3.96
N ASN A 25 -7.09 -13.45 -3.50
CA ASN A 25 -7.87 -12.87 -2.41
C ASN A 25 -7.11 -13.15 -1.11
N ASP A 26 -5.87 -12.68 -1.03
CA ASP A 26 -5.17 -12.57 0.23
C ASP A 26 -5.76 -11.36 0.93
N GLY A 27 -6.49 -11.61 2.00
CA GLY A 27 -6.84 -10.59 3.01
C GLY A 27 -5.62 -9.90 3.64
N SER A 28 -4.40 -10.27 3.23
CA SER A 28 -3.15 -9.53 3.36
C SER A 28 -2.69 -9.01 2.00
N LYS A 29 -3.46 -8.10 1.38
CA LYS A 29 -2.93 -7.34 0.24
C LYS A 29 -1.75 -6.54 0.79
N THR A 30 -0.52 -6.96 0.53
CA THR A 30 0.68 -6.18 0.85
C THR A 30 0.57 -4.88 0.07
N GLN A 31 -0.03 -3.87 0.71
CA GLN A 31 -0.23 -2.57 0.09
C GLN A 31 1.14 -1.93 -0.10
N ASN A 32 1.34 -1.34 -1.27
CA ASN A 32 2.59 -0.71 -1.63
C ASN A 32 2.92 0.42 -0.64
N GLY A 33 4.12 0.40 -0.06
CA GLY A 33 4.58 1.39 0.93
C GLY A 33 4.48 2.84 0.44
N LYS A 34 4.71 3.09 -0.86
CA LYS A 34 4.54 4.41 -1.48
C LYS A 34 3.10 4.89 -1.43
N THR A 35 2.13 4.00 -1.66
CA THR A 35 0.70 4.34 -1.61
C THR A 35 0.29 4.68 -0.19
N LEU A 36 0.71 3.86 0.78
CA LEU A 36 0.47 4.12 2.20
C LEU A 36 1.08 5.45 2.65
N PHE A 37 2.33 5.71 2.24
CA PHE A 37 3.01 6.96 2.57
C PHE A 37 2.25 8.17 2.03
N LYS A 38 1.82 8.13 0.76
CA LYS A 38 0.99 9.17 0.14
C LYS A 38 -0.33 9.40 0.86
N GLN A 39 -0.94 8.34 1.38
CA GLN A 39 -2.24 8.43 2.01
C GLN A 39 -2.17 8.96 3.45
N TYR A 40 -1.12 8.62 4.19
CA TYR A 40 -1.08 8.82 5.64
C TYR A 40 0.04 9.72 6.15
N CYS A 41 1.13 9.90 5.38
CA CYS A 41 2.36 10.51 5.90
C CYS A 41 2.67 11.88 5.30
N VAL A 42 2.24 12.14 4.06
CA VAL A 42 2.64 13.34 3.29
C VAL A 42 2.12 14.66 3.88
N THR A 43 1.05 14.65 4.66
CA THR A 43 0.53 15.88 5.29
C THR A 43 1.57 16.55 6.20
N CYS A 44 2.43 15.76 6.84
CA CYS A 44 3.49 16.28 7.72
C CYS A 44 4.88 16.13 7.11
N HIS A 45 5.13 15.02 6.40
CA HIS A 45 6.46 14.72 5.85
C HIS A 45 6.60 15.13 4.37
N GLY A 46 5.52 15.47 3.66
CA GLY A 46 5.57 15.79 2.23
C GLY A 46 5.79 14.56 1.34
N ILE A 47 5.63 14.73 0.03
CA ILE A 47 5.83 13.65 -0.95
C ILE A 47 7.28 13.16 -0.93
N ASN A 48 8.24 14.08 -0.71
CA ASN A 48 9.67 13.82 -0.73
C ASN A 48 10.25 13.53 0.67
N GLY A 49 9.46 13.63 1.74
CA GLY A 49 9.92 13.36 3.11
C GLY A 49 10.54 14.55 3.86
N ASP A 50 10.55 15.73 3.27
CA ASP A 50 11.26 16.94 3.72
C ASP A 50 10.35 18.13 4.07
N LEU A 51 9.02 17.95 4.11
CA LEU A 51 8.08 19.05 4.37
C LEU A 51 8.23 19.67 5.77
N LYS A 52 8.60 18.86 6.76
CA LYS A 52 8.91 19.29 8.14
C LYS A 52 7.80 20.08 8.84
N THR A 53 6.54 19.88 8.46
CA THR A 53 5.40 20.56 9.07
C THR A 53 5.16 20.06 10.51
N ASN A 54 4.74 20.96 11.40
CA ASN A 54 4.45 20.69 12.81
C ASN A 54 5.61 20.01 13.59
N GLY A 55 6.87 20.26 13.20
CA GLY A 55 8.03 19.65 13.85
C GLY A 55 8.33 18.23 13.38
N ALA A 56 7.71 17.78 12.27
CA ALA A 56 8.17 16.59 11.56
C ALA A 56 9.64 16.75 11.14
N ILE A 57 10.40 15.66 11.21
CA ILE A 57 11.80 15.65 10.75
C ILE A 57 11.85 15.47 9.24
N ASP A 58 12.97 15.88 8.67
CA ASP A 58 13.36 15.46 7.33
C ASP A 58 13.73 13.97 7.35
N LEU A 59 12.93 13.16 6.66
CA LEU A 59 13.12 11.70 6.64
C LEU A 59 14.40 11.28 5.91
N LYS A 60 14.94 12.15 5.03
CA LYS A 60 16.21 11.94 4.31
C LYS A 60 17.41 11.97 5.26
N HIS A 61 17.29 12.66 6.40
CA HIS A 61 18.33 12.78 7.42
C HIS A 61 18.09 11.90 8.65
N SER A 62 17.03 11.10 8.65
CA SER A 62 16.71 10.23 9.79
C SER A 62 17.67 9.05 9.86
N VAL A 63 18.39 8.95 10.98
CA VAL A 63 19.32 7.87 11.31
C VAL A 63 18.64 6.61 11.84
N LEU A 64 17.30 6.62 11.96
CA LEU A 64 16.56 5.48 12.49
C LEU A 64 16.64 4.28 11.55
N THR A 65 16.91 3.12 12.15
CA THR A 65 16.82 1.80 11.53
C THR A 65 15.38 1.46 11.13
N LEU A 66 15.21 0.39 10.35
CA LEU A 66 13.88 -0.08 9.97
C LEU A 66 12.99 -0.41 11.17
N ASP A 67 13.52 -1.12 12.17
CA ASP A 67 12.74 -1.53 13.34
C ASP A 67 12.37 -0.34 14.21
N GLU A 68 13.26 0.64 14.37
CA GLU A 68 12.94 1.89 15.07
C GLU A 68 11.87 2.70 14.34
N ARG A 69 11.90 2.74 13.00
CA ARG A 69 10.85 3.38 12.21
C ARG A 69 9.53 2.65 12.35
N ILE A 70 9.53 1.32 12.30
CA ILE A 70 8.34 0.50 12.56
C ILE A 70 7.77 0.84 13.94
N LEU A 71 8.60 0.91 14.98
CA LEU A 71 8.17 1.25 16.33
C LEU A 71 7.54 2.65 16.39
N VAL A 72 8.19 3.65 15.83
CA VAL A 72 7.69 5.04 15.79
C VAL A 72 6.39 5.15 15.01
N ILE A 73 6.26 4.47 13.87
CA ILE A 73 5.03 4.48 13.08
C ILE A 73 3.92 3.74 13.83
N THR A 74 4.24 2.63 14.49
CA THR A 74 3.28 1.86 15.27
C THR A 74 2.74 2.66 16.44
N LYS A 75 3.62 3.23 17.28
CA LYS A 75 3.24 3.85 18.56
C LYS A 75 3.08 5.37 18.51
N GLY A 76 3.48 6.00 17.41
CA GLY A 76 3.61 7.46 17.35
C GLY A 76 4.85 7.96 18.07
N ARG A 77 5.13 9.26 17.91
CA ARG A 77 6.21 9.96 18.62
C ARG A 77 5.95 11.47 18.60
N ASN A 78 6.02 12.11 19.76
CA ASN A 78 5.70 13.53 19.91
C ASN A 78 4.28 13.81 19.36
N ILE A 79 4.18 14.65 18.34
CA ILE A 79 2.93 14.99 17.65
C ILE A 79 2.53 13.99 16.54
N MET A 80 3.41 13.04 16.20
CA MET A 80 3.09 11.99 15.24
C MET A 80 2.15 10.96 15.87
N THR A 81 0.96 10.81 15.31
CA THR A 81 -0.06 9.87 15.79
C THR A 81 0.39 8.41 15.68
N SER A 82 -0.20 7.54 16.52
CA SER A 82 -0.07 6.09 16.44
C SER A 82 -0.87 5.54 15.24
N PHE A 83 -0.28 4.60 14.50
CA PHE A 83 -0.93 3.91 13.39
C PHE A 83 -1.30 2.45 13.69
N GLU A 84 -1.03 1.95 14.91
CA GLU A 84 -1.31 0.55 15.29
C GLU A 84 -2.79 0.14 15.10
N ASN A 85 -3.71 1.10 15.24
CA ASN A 85 -5.15 0.89 15.09
C ASN A 85 -5.67 1.25 13.69
N LYS A 86 -4.78 1.61 12.75
CA LYS A 86 -5.15 2.01 11.37
C LYS A 86 -4.48 1.16 10.30
N LEU A 87 -3.27 0.68 10.56
CA LEU A 87 -2.47 -0.10 9.61
C LEU A 87 -2.12 -1.46 10.23
N THR A 88 -2.12 -2.50 9.40
CA THR A 88 -1.59 -3.81 9.81
C THR A 88 -0.08 -3.75 10.00
N THR A 89 0.49 -4.68 10.75
CA THR A 89 1.95 -4.79 10.92
C THR A 89 2.71 -4.84 9.60
N GLN A 90 2.14 -5.52 8.59
CA GLN A 90 2.72 -5.61 7.26
C GLN A 90 2.68 -4.26 6.53
N GLN A 91 1.57 -3.53 6.63
CA GLN A 91 1.46 -2.17 6.06
C GLN A 91 2.43 -1.20 6.74
N ILE A 92 2.58 -1.28 8.06
CA ILE A 92 3.54 -0.47 8.83
C ILE A 92 4.97 -0.74 8.37
N ARG A 93 5.36 -2.02 8.23
CA ARG A 93 6.67 -2.38 7.68
C ARG A 93 6.86 -1.82 6.27
N SER A 94 5.90 -2.01 5.38
CA SER A 94 5.98 -1.50 3.99
C SER A 94 6.19 0.02 3.92
N VAL A 95 5.48 0.80 4.74
CA VAL A 95 5.65 2.26 4.75
C VAL A 95 6.96 2.68 5.43
N ALA A 96 7.42 1.94 6.44
CA ALA A 96 8.72 2.16 7.08
C ALA A 96 9.87 1.94 6.08
N GLU A 97 9.83 0.85 5.32
CA GLU A 97 10.80 0.56 4.25
C GLU A 97 10.81 1.65 3.18
N TYR A 98 9.64 2.10 2.73
CA TYR A 98 9.54 3.19 1.77
C TYR A 98 10.14 4.50 2.32
N SER A 99 9.93 4.81 3.60
CA SER A 99 10.46 6.02 4.24
C SER A 99 11.99 6.08 4.31
N ILE A 100 12.68 4.93 4.24
CA ILE A 100 14.15 4.85 4.20
C ILE A 100 14.68 5.14 2.78
N GLN A 101 13.89 4.82 1.76
CA GLN A 101 14.27 4.98 0.36
C GLN A 101 14.16 6.44 -0.11
N LEU A 102 13.54 7.32 0.68
CA LEU A 102 13.45 8.74 0.38
C LEU A 102 14.86 9.35 0.40
N LYS A 103 15.30 9.80 -0.77
CA LYS A 103 16.58 10.47 -0.98
C LYS A 103 16.34 11.91 -1.39
N ASP A 104 17.37 12.73 -1.29
CA ASP A 104 17.26 14.11 -1.74
C ASP A 104 17.15 14.16 -3.27
N THR A 105 15.96 14.51 -3.78
CA THR A 105 15.68 14.71 -5.21
C THR A 105 15.64 16.19 -5.60
N SER A 106 16.02 17.09 -4.69
CA SER A 106 16.03 18.55 -4.89
C SER A 106 16.78 19.03 -6.15
N HIS A 107 17.62 18.17 -6.74
CA HIS A 107 18.34 18.41 -7.98
C HIS A 107 17.69 17.80 -9.25
N LEU A 108 16.66 16.96 -9.13
CA LEU A 108 16.03 16.26 -10.28
C LEU A 108 14.75 16.94 -10.77
N ASP A 109 14.15 17.80 -9.94
CA ASP A 109 12.86 18.44 -10.22
C ASP A 109 13.01 19.88 -10.77
N ALA A 110 14.25 20.33 -11.02
CA ALA A 110 14.54 21.58 -11.73
C ALA A 110 14.56 21.34 -13.26
N LYS A 111 13.39 21.12 -13.86
CA LYS A 111 13.22 21.20 -15.31
C LYS A 111 11.84 21.72 -15.70
#